data_AF-A0A522AR01-F1
#
_entry.id   AF-A0A522AR01-F1
#
_cell.length_a   1.000
_cell.length_b   1.000
_cell.length_c   1.000
_cell.angle_alpha   90.00
_cell.angle_beta   90.00
_cell.angle_gamma   90.00
#
_symmetry.space_group_name_H-M   'P 1'
#
loop_
_entity.id
_entity.type
_entity.pdbx_description
1 polymer ?
#
loop_
_entity_poly.entity_id
_entity_poly.type
_entity_poly.pdbx_seq_one_letter_code
_entity_poly.pdbx_strand_id
1 'polypeptide(L)'
;MTPTAMLLERIVSALGDLVAAAESVADEWIYVHDLETVWAARLRAIGSERTEHPPDEVAAAIDALVQEAHRITDPHRAIDWLSTLPQATLVAIAEDAW
;
A
#
# COMPACT_ATOMS: atom_id res chain seq x y z
N MET A 1 -10.44 -18.44 0.86
CA MET A 1 -10.22 -17.18 0.12
C MET A 1 -9.86 -16.11 1.14
N THR A 2 -8.94 -15.21 0.84
CA THR A 2 -8.54 -14.12 1.75
C THR A 2 -9.53 -12.96 1.61
N PRO A 3 -10.14 -12.44 2.69
CA PRO A 3 -11.01 -11.27 2.62
C PRO A 3 -10.28 -10.02 2.12
N THR A 4 -11.00 -9.11 1.44
CA THR A 4 -10.43 -7.84 0.95
C THR A 4 -9.72 -7.06 2.07
N ALA A 5 -10.33 -6.96 3.25
CA ALA A 5 -9.72 -6.31 4.42
C ALA A 5 -8.33 -6.87 4.77
N MET A 6 -8.16 -8.20 4.75
CA MET A 6 -6.87 -8.83 5.06
C MET A 6 -5.83 -8.59 3.96
N LEU A 7 -6.25 -8.49 2.69
CA LEU A 7 -5.37 -8.13 1.60
C LEU A 7 -4.90 -6.67 1.71
N LEU A 8 -5.79 -5.75 2.07
CA LEU A 8 -5.44 -4.34 2.26
C LEU A 8 -4.52 -4.12 3.45
N GLU A 9 -4.67 -4.87 4.56
CA GLU A 9 -3.71 -4.79 5.66
C GLU A 9 -2.30 -5.25 5.28
N ARG A 10 -2.15 -6.19 4.32
CA ARG A 10 -0.82 -6.55 3.78
C ARG A 10 -0.19 -5.38 3.03
N ILE A 11 -0.99 -4.62 2.27
CA ILE A 11 -0.52 -3.41 1.60
C ILE A 11 -0.13 -2.34 2.62
N VAL A 12 -0.90 -2.16 3.69
CA VAL A 12 -0.55 -1.22 4.75
C VAL A 12 0.75 -1.62 5.44
N SER A 13 0.98 -2.92 5.68
CA SER A 13 2.27 -3.40 6.19
C SER A 13 3.42 -3.09 5.23
N ALA A 14 3.25 -3.39 3.94
CA ALA A 14 4.27 -3.11 2.92
C ALA A 14 4.54 -1.60 2.74
N LEU A 15 3.53 -0.75 2.97
CA LEU A 15 3.69 0.70 3.02
C LEU A 15 4.60 1.11 4.19
N GLY A 16 4.43 0.51 5.37
CA GLY A 16 5.30 0.73 6.52
C GLY A 16 6.77 0.33 6.24
N ASP A 17 6.99 -0.75 5.49
CA ASP A 17 8.34 -1.15 5.09
C ASP A 17 8.99 -0.13 4.13
N LEU A 18 8.20 0.45 3.21
CA LEU A 18 8.67 1.53 2.33
C LEU A 18 9.00 2.81 3.13
N VAL A 19 8.18 3.14 4.14
CA VAL A 19 8.45 4.27 5.06
C VAL A 19 9.79 4.06 5.75
N ALA A 20 10.02 2.88 6.33
CA ALA A 20 11.28 2.57 7.00
C ALA A 20 12.49 2.67 6.06
N ALA A 21 12.35 2.31 4.78
CA ALA A 21 13.40 2.51 3.78
C ALA A 21 13.64 4.00 3.45
N ALA A 22 12.56 4.79 3.40
CA ALA A 22 12.57 6.21 3.07
C ALA A 22 13.06 7.11 4.22
N GLU A 23 12.98 6.68 5.49
CA GLU A 23 13.39 7.45 6.68
C GLU A 23 14.83 7.97 6.62
N SER A 24 15.69 7.33 5.83
CA SER A 24 17.07 7.79 5.62
C SER A 24 17.19 9.11 4.85
N VAL A 25 16.10 9.60 4.23
CA VAL A 25 16.02 10.88 3.52
C VAL A 25 15.47 11.96 4.47
N ALA A 26 16.36 12.58 5.23
CA ALA A 26 15.99 13.51 6.31
C ALA A 26 15.09 14.68 5.88
N ASP A 27 15.27 15.22 4.68
CA ASP A 27 14.52 16.39 4.19
C ASP A 27 13.04 16.06 3.88
N GLU A 28 12.71 14.77 3.73
CA GLU A 28 11.38 14.29 3.33
C GLU A 28 10.63 13.62 4.49
N TRP A 29 11.16 13.65 5.72
CA TRP A 29 10.63 12.88 6.84
C TRP A 29 9.14 13.14 7.11
N ILE A 30 8.73 14.42 7.15
CA ILE A 30 7.32 14.81 7.38
C ILE A 30 6.44 14.29 6.25
N TYR A 31 6.88 14.48 5.01
CA TYR A 31 6.13 14.06 3.83
C TYR A 31 5.89 12.54 3.82
N VAL A 32 6.91 11.75 4.13
CA VAL A 32 6.83 10.28 4.23
C VAL A 32 5.80 9.82 5.26
N HIS A 33 5.80 10.42 6.45
CA HIS A 33 4.90 10.02 7.55
C HIS A 33 3.47 10.49 7.34
N ASP A 34 3.27 11.65 6.71
CA ASP A 34 1.96 12.14 6.29
C ASP A 34 1.33 11.18 5.27
N LEU A 35 2.11 10.72 4.28
CA LEU A 35 1.67 9.73 3.31
C LEU A 35 1.29 8.41 3.97
N GLU A 36 2.12 7.88 4.87
CA GLU A 36 1.81 6.65 5.62
C GLU A 36 0.45 6.77 6.33
N THR A 37 0.27 7.86 7.07
CA THR A 37 -0.93 8.11 7.87
C THR A 37 -2.17 8.17 6.99
N VAL A 38 -2.14 8.97 5.93
CA VAL A 38 -3.30 9.16 5.03
C VAL A 38 -3.63 7.87 4.30
N TRP A 39 -2.65 7.19 3.74
CA TRP A 39 -2.87 5.99 2.96
C TRP A 39 -3.29 4.80 3.83
N ALA A 40 -2.68 4.60 4.98
CA ALA A 40 -3.08 3.54 5.91
C ALA A 40 -4.53 3.74 6.40
N ALA A 41 -4.89 4.97 6.78
CA ALA A 41 -6.27 5.27 7.20
C ALA A 41 -7.27 4.98 6.09
N ARG A 42 -6.96 5.39 4.85
CA ARG A 42 -7.85 5.19 3.71
C ARG A 42 -8.02 3.72 3.34
N LEU A 43 -6.94 2.96 3.22
CA LEU A 43 -7.01 1.53 2.86
C LEU A 43 -7.79 0.74 3.91
N ARG A 44 -7.63 1.08 5.19
CA ARG A 44 -8.42 0.48 6.28
C ARG A 44 -9.90 0.83 6.22
N ALA A 45 -10.24 2.07 5.91
CA ALA A 45 -11.63 2.48 5.73
C ALA A 45 -12.31 1.65 4.63
N ILE A 46 -11.67 1.52 3.47
CA ILE A 46 -12.15 0.68 2.36
C ILE A 46 -12.30 -0.78 2.81
N GLY A 47 -11.27 -1.33 3.47
CA GLY A 47 -11.31 -2.70 3.99
C GLY A 47 -12.45 -2.93 4.98
N SER A 48 -12.84 -1.93 5.77
CA SER A 48 -13.95 -2.03 6.72
C SER A 48 -15.33 -2.05 6.04
N GLU A 49 -15.45 -1.43 4.86
CA GLU A 49 -16.68 -1.39 4.07
C GLU A 49 -16.83 -2.63 3.16
N ARG A 50 -15.71 -3.25 2.78
CA ARG A 50 -15.64 -4.38 1.84
C ARG A 50 -15.50 -5.72 2.57
N THR A 51 -16.63 -6.40 2.75
CA THR A 51 -16.74 -7.70 3.44
C THR A 51 -16.64 -8.91 2.51
N GLU A 52 -16.54 -8.67 1.20
CA GLU A 52 -16.46 -9.71 0.20
C GLU A 52 -15.08 -10.38 0.13
N HIS A 53 -15.07 -11.53 -0.53
CA HIS A 53 -13.84 -12.16 -0.99
C HIS A 53 -13.63 -11.76 -2.45
N PRO A 54 -12.48 -11.16 -2.80
CA PRO A 54 -12.24 -10.76 -4.16
C PRO A 54 -11.93 -11.97 -5.04
N PRO A 55 -12.01 -11.81 -6.37
CA PRO A 55 -11.53 -12.82 -7.32
C PRO A 55 -10.06 -13.18 -7.07
N ASP A 56 -9.67 -14.42 -7.39
CA ASP A 56 -8.31 -14.92 -7.19
C ASP A 56 -7.25 -14.07 -7.93
N GLU A 57 -7.60 -13.52 -9.09
CA GLU A 57 -6.74 -12.62 -9.87
C GLU A 57 -6.42 -11.31 -9.12
N VAL A 58 -7.38 -10.76 -8.37
CA VAL A 58 -7.18 -9.57 -7.56
C VAL A 58 -6.29 -9.90 -6.37
N ALA A 59 -6.53 -11.02 -5.70
CA ALA A 59 -5.66 -11.47 -4.62
C ALA A 59 -4.20 -11.67 -5.08
N ALA A 60 -4.01 -12.27 -6.26
CA ALA A 60 -2.69 -12.46 -6.87
C ALA A 60 -2.04 -11.12 -7.24
N ALA A 61 -2.81 -10.15 -7.76
CA ALA A 61 -2.30 -8.82 -8.07
C ALA A 61 -1.83 -8.08 -6.81
N ILE A 62 -2.61 -8.15 -5.71
CA ILE A 62 -2.21 -7.57 -4.43
C ILE A 62 -0.94 -8.23 -3.89
N ASP A 63 -0.87 -9.57 -3.90
CA ASP A 63 0.33 -10.27 -3.46
C ASP A 63 1.55 -9.88 -4.31
N ALA A 64 1.39 -9.68 -5.63
CA ALA A 64 2.48 -9.20 -6.49
C ALA A 64 2.93 -7.78 -6.15
N LEU A 65 2.01 -6.87 -5.82
CA LEU A 65 2.33 -5.50 -5.38
C LEU A 65 3.11 -5.50 -4.05
N VAL A 66 2.69 -6.31 -3.08
CA VAL A 66 3.42 -6.50 -1.81
C VAL A 66 4.84 -6.99 -2.08
N GLN A 67 5.01 -7.97 -2.97
CA GLN A 67 6.33 -8.50 -3.31
C GLN A 67 7.21 -7.51 -4.08
N GLU A 68 6.63 -6.59 -4.86
CA GLU A 68 7.40 -5.51 -5.48
C GLU A 68 7.85 -4.49 -4.44
N ALA A 69 6.97 -4.08 -3.52
CA ALA A 69 7.32 -3.16 -2.43
C ALA A 69 8.50 -3.68 -1.59
N HIS A 70 8.49 -4.96 -1.19
CA HIS A 70 9.60 -5.57 -0.43
C HIS A 70 10.93 -5.64 -1.19
N ARG A 71 10.93 -5.53 -2.53
CA ARG A 71 12.15 -5.55 -3.34
C ARG A 71 12.78 -4.16 -3.47
N ILE A 72 12.12 -3.11 -3.00
CA ILE A 72 12.62 -1.74 -3.06
C ILE A 72 13.51 -1.47 -1.86
N THR A 73 14.78 -1.21 -2.12
CA THR A 73 15.78 -0.88 -1.09
C THR A 73 16.38 0.51 -1.28
N ASP A 74 16.12 1.16 -2.42
CA ASP A 74 16.56 2.52 -2.69
C ASP A 74 15.62 3.53 -2.00
N PRO A 75 16.12 4.43 -1.14
CA PRO A 75 15.26 5.33 -0.36
C PRO A 75 14.41 6.28 -1.21
N HIS A 76 14.96 6.82 -2.31
CA HIS A 76 14.20 7.74 -3.16
C HIS A 76 13.10 7.01 -3.93
N ARG A 77 13.41 5.82 -4.45
CA ARG A 77 12.39 4.95 -5.06
C ARG A 77 11.33 4.51 -4.05
N ALA A 78 11.69 4.32 -2.78
CA ALA A 78 10.71 4.02 -1.73
C ALA A 78 9.71 5.18 -1.56
N ILE A 79 10.19 6.43 -1.56
CA ILE A 79 9.33 7.64 -1.52
C ILE A 79 8.34 7.67 -2.69
N ASP A 80 8.80 7.44 -3.92
CA ASP A 80 7.91 7.38 -5.10
C ASP A 80 6.82 6.31 -4.93
N TRP A 81 7.18 5.19 -4.28
CA TRP A 81 6.28 4.08 -4.04
C TRP A 81 5.28 4.29 -2.91
N LEU A 82 5.50 5.25 -2.01
CA LEU A 82 4.53 5.59 -0.95
C LEU A 82 3.19 6.06 -1.49
N SER A 83 3.17 6.66 -2.69
CA SER A 83 1.91 7.01 -3.39
C SER A 83 1.54 5.97 -4.46
N THR A 84 2.53 5.36 -5.11
CA THR A 84 2.28 4.37 -6.19
C THR A 84 1.63 3.09 -5.67
N LEU A 85 2.10 2.53 -4.56
CA LEU A 85 1.61 1.26 -4.03
C LEU A 85 0.13 1.35 -3.63
N PRO A 86 -0.32 2.36 -2.87
CA PRO A 86 -1.73 2.53 -2.56
C PRO A 86 -2.59 2.78 -3.80
N GLN A 87 -2.14 3.60 -4.76
CA GLN A 87 -2.90 3.84 -5.99
C GLN A 87 -3.05 2.58 -6.84
N ALA A 88 -1.98 1.81 -7.04
CA ALA A 88 -2.03 0.55 -7.77
C ALA A 88 -2.95 -0.48 -7.06
N THR A 89 -2.96 -0.47 -5.73
CA THR A 89 -3.87 -1.29 -4.92
C THR A 89 -5.33 -0.94 -5.21
N LEU A 90 -5.69 0.35 -5.23
CA LEU A 90 -7.05 0.81 -5.53
C LEU A 90 -7.49 0.38 -6.93
N VAL A 91 -6.61 0.54 -7.92
CA VAL A 91 -6.88 0.08 -9.28
C VAL A 91 -7.16 -1.43 -9.30
N ALA A 92 -6.37 -2.23 -8.58
CA ALA A 92 -6.54 -3.68 -8.52
C ALA A 92 -7.89 -4.11 -7.93
N ILE A 93 -8.44 -3.33 -6.99
CA ILE A 93 -9.75 -3.60 -6.37
C ILE A 93 -10.91 -2.83 -7.02
N ALA A 94 -10.66 -2.16 -8.14
CA ALA A 94 -11.62 -1.30 -8.85
C ALA A 94 -12.21 -0.16 -7.98
N GLU A 95 -11.38 0.42 -7.11
CA GLU A 95 -11.67 1.66 -6.38
C GLU A 95 -11.12 2.87 -7.14
N ASP A 96 -11.73 4.03 -6.94
CA ASP A 96 -11.29 5.27 -7.58
C ASP A 96 -9.89 5.69 -7.10
N ALA A 97 -8.98 5.82 -8.06
CA ALA A 97 -7.64 6.39 -7.89
C ALA A 97 -7.66 7.89 -8.28
N TRP A 98 -7.93 8.75 -7.31
CA TRP A 98 -7.44 10.13 -7.21
C TRP A 98 -5.93 10.20 -6.96
#